data_AF-A0A822DGL4-F1
#
_entry.id   AF-A0A822DGL4-F1
#
_cell.length_a   1.000
_cell.length_b   1.000
_cell.length_c   1.000
_cell.angle_alpha   90.00
_cell.angle_beta   90.00
_cell.angle_gamma   90.00
#
_symmetry.space_group_name_H-M   'P 1'
#
loop_
_entity.id
_entity.type
_entity.pdbx_description
1 polymer ?
#
loop_
_entity_poly.entity_id
_entity_poly.type
_entity_poly.pdbx_seq_one_letter_code
_entity_poly.pdbx_strand_id
1 'polypeptide(L)' 'MVLMHSGIGSEKHLNEVGIGCKINLPGVGENLQDHIIVCTSYQVNDPNLTYDRFLYHHPDGLTLAVKEWQDTKTG' A
#
# COMPACT_ATOMS: atom_id res chain seq x y z
N MET A 1 13.81 8.07 1.30
CA MET A 1 13.97 9.46 1.77
C MET A 1 15.13 9.69 2.74
N VAL A 2 15.55 8.71 3.56
CA VAL A 2 16.66 8.86 4.54
C VAL A 2 17.97 9.40 3.92
N LEU A 3 18.34 8.94 2.71
CA LEU A 3 19.57 9.38 2.05
C LEU A 3 19.55 10.89 1.70
N MET A 4 18.47 11.40 1.11
CA MET A 4 18.32 12.82 0.78
C MET A 4 18.36 13.69 2.06
N HIS A 5 17.67 13.28 3.13
CA HIS A 5 17.76 13.96 4.43
C HIS A 5 19.15 13.93 5.07
N SER A 6 20.01 13.00 4.65
CA SER A 6 21.39 12.89 5.15
C SER A 6 22.40 13.72 4.34
N GLY A 7 21.95 14.41 3.28
CA GLY A 7 22.80 15.14 2.34
C GLY A 7 23.37 14.28 1.20
N ILE A 8 22.73 13.15 0.87
CA ILE A 8 23.13 12.24 -0.22
C ILE A 8 22.01 12.21 -1.27
N GLY A 9 22.25 12.81 -2.42
CA GLY A 9 21.24 12.97 -3.49
C GLY A 9 21.65 13.99 -4.55
N SER A 10 20.71 14.43 -5.39
CA SER A 10 20.95 15.50 -6.36
C SER A 10 21.33 16.80 -5.65
N GLU A 11 22.54 17.31 -5.88
CA GLU A 11 23.03 18.54 -5.25
C GLU A 11 22.12 19.74 -5.51
N LYS A 12 21.61 19.88 -6.74
CA LYS A 12 20.65 20.93 -7.09
C LYS A 12 19.41 20.85 -6.20
N HIS A 13 18.82 19.66 -6.09
CA HIS A 13 17.62 19.47 -5.28
C HIS A 13 17.88 19.68 -3.79
N LEU A 14 19.01 19.16 -3.27
CA LEU A 14 19.41 19.35 -1.87
C LEU A 14 19.58 20.84 -1.52
N ASN A 15 20.21 21.61 -2.41
CA ASN A 15 20.37 23.06 -2.24
C ASN A 15 19.02 23.81 -2.28
N GLU A 16 18.09 23.43 -3.16
CA GLU A 16 16.74 24.02 -3.25
C GLU A 16 15.95 23.86 -1.95
N VAL A 17 16.15 22.76 -1.22
CA VAL A 17 15.47 22.48 0.05
C VAL A 17 16.31 22.83 1.29
N GLY A 18 17.44 23.51 1.12
CA GLY A 18 18.29 23.98 2.23
C GLY A 18 19.10 22.89 2.94
N ILE A 19 19.35 21.75 2.29
CA ILE A 19 20.18 20.66 2.81
C ILE A 19 21.58 20.73 2.18
N GLY A 20 22.62 20.74 3.01
CA GLY A 20 23.99 20.67 2.52
C GLY A 20 24.29 19.35 1.79
N CYS A 21 24.78 19.44 0.56
CA CYS A 21 25.21 18.27 -0.21
C CYS A 21 26.52 17.71 0.34
N LYS A 22 26.50 16.47 0.83
CA LYS A 22 27.71 15.72 1.23
C LYS A 22 28.22 14.85 0.08
N ILE A 23 27.30 14.22 -0.65
CA ILE A 23 27.61 13.38 -1.82
C ILE A 23 26.56 13.70 -2.89
N ASN A 24 27.02 14.22 -4.03
CA ASN A 24 26.17 14.48 -5.18
C ASN A 24 25.90 13.15 -5.93
N LEU A 25 24.76 12.54 -5.65
CA LEU A 25 24.34 11.26 -6.23
C LEU A 25 22.91 11.39 -6.79
N PRO A 26 22.76 11.90 -8.03
CA PRO A 26 21.47 12.33 -8.57
C PRO A 26 20.47 11.20 -8.80
N GLY A 27 20.90 9.93 -8.82
CA GLY A 27 20.00 8.78 -8.95
C GLY A 27 19.24 8.42 -7.66
N VAL A 28 19.58 9.01 -6.51
CA VAL A 28 18.88 8.75 -5.25
C VAL A 28 17.48 9.34 -5.30
N GLY A 29 16.46 8.47 -5.15
CA GLY A 29 15.05 8.87 -5.24
C GLY A 29 14.46 8.75 -6.64
N GLU A 30 15.31 8.49 -7.64
CA GLU A 30 14.90 8.28 -9.03
C GLU A 30 14.65 6.81 -9.33
N ASN A 31 14.11 6.54 -10.53
CA ASN A 31 13.83 5.19 -11.04
C ASN A 31 12.93 4.36 -10.09
N LEU A 32 11.90 5.01 -9.55
CA LEU A 32 10.86 4.30 -8.81
C LEU A 32 10.17 3.30 -9.74
N GLN A 33 10.15 2.04 -9.32
CA GLN A 33 9.46 0.96 -9.99
C GLN A 33 8.46 0.37 -9.03
N ASP A 34 7.29 0.04 -9.56
CA ASP A 34 6.24 -0.67 -8.86
C ASP A 34 5.44 -1.50 -9.87
N HIS A 35 4.59 -2.39 -9.37
CA HIS A 35 3.66 -3.14 -10.19
C HIS A 35 2.38 -2.33 -10.42
N ILE A 36 1.95 -2.22 -11.68
CA ILE A 36 0.67 -1.61 -12.03
C ILE A 36 -0.46 -2.54 -11.57
N ILE A 37 -1.42 -2.00 -10.83
CA ILE A 37 -2.60 -2.73 -10.36
C ILE A 37 -3.81 -2.37 -11.23
N VAL A 38 -4.53 -3.39 -11.69
CA VAL A 38 -5.84 -3.25 -12.34
C VAL A 38 -6.80 -4.22 -11.67
N CYS A 39 -7.90 -3.69 -11.13
CA CYS A 39 -8.96 -4.49 -10.51
C CYS A 39 -10.19 -4.50 -11.43
N THR A 40 -10.50 -5.66 -12.00
CA THR A 40 -11.70 -5.86 -12.82
C THR A 40 -12.65 -6.79 -12.08
N SER A 41 -13.83 -6.28 -11.73
CA SER A 41 -14.85 -7.04 -11.00
C SER A 41 -15.90 -7.62 -11.96
N TYR A 42 -16.41 -8.81 -11.62
CA TYR A 42 -17.48 -9.49 -12.33
C TYR A 42 -18.55 -9.92 -11.34
N GLN A 43 -19.81 -9.88 -11.76
CA GLN A 43 -20.93 -10.35 -10.94
C GLN A 43 -21.05 -11.87 -11.03
N VAL A 44 -21.32 -12.51 -9.89
CA VAL A 44 -21.62 -13.94 -9.79
C VAL A 44 -23.09 -14.15 -9.39
N ASN A 45 -23.65 -15.28 -9.79
CA ASN A 45 -25.05 -15.61 -9.49
C ASN A 45 -25.23 -16.21 -8.09
N ASP A 46 -24.18 -16.83 -7.52
CA ASP A 46 -24.22 -17.40 -6.18
C ASP A 46 -23.81 -16.35 -5.15
N PRO A 47 -24.72 -15.89 -4.27
CA PRO A 47 -24.43 -14.86 -3.27
C PRO A 47 -23.46 -15.30 -2.17
N ASN A 48 -23.12 -16.59 -2.08
CA ASN A 48 -22.20 -17.14 -1.08
C ASN A 48 -20.82 -17.51 -1.65
N LEU A 49 -20.59 -17.30 -2.95
CA LEU A 49 -19.34 -17.69 -3.61
C LEU A 49 -18.17 -16.75 -3.28
N THR A 50 -18.45 -15.49 -2.97
CA THR A 50 -17.44 -14.47 -2.69
C THR A 50 -17.53 -13.98 -1.24
N TYR A 51 -16.50 -13.26 -0.82
CA TYR A 51 -16.48 -12.60 0.48
C TYR A 51 -17.24 -11.26 0.50
N ASP A 52 -17.92 -10.88 -0.59
CA ASP A 52 -18.66 -9.61 -0.66
C ASP A 52 -19.74 -9.52 0.43
N ARG A 53 -20.32 -10.65 0.86
CA ARG A 53 -21.27 -10.66 1.98
C ARG A 53 -20.66 -10.15 3.28
N PHE A 54 -19.39 -10.42 3.55
CA PHE A 54 -18.73 -10.00 4.78
C PHE A 54 -18.25 -8.56 4.73
N LEU A 55 -17.96 -8.07 3.53
CA LEU A 55 -17.37 -6.74 3.31
C LEU A 55 -18.40 -5.67 2.92
N TYR A 56 -19.44 -6.04 2.18
CA TYR A 56 -20.32 -5.08 1.50
C TYR A 56 -21.82 -5.34 1.71
N HIS A 57 -22.26 -6.57 2.04
CA HIS A 57 -23.69 -6.91 2.05
C HIS A 57 -24.26 -7.37 3.40
N HIS A 58 -23.45 -7.50 4.44
CA HIS A 58 -23.90 -7.82 5.80
C HIS A 58 -23.43 -6.75 6.79
N PRO A 59 -24.33 -6.08 7.53
CA PRO A 59 -23.98 -4.98 8.43
C PRO A 59 -22.96 -5.37 9.51
N ASP A 60 -23.04 -6.62 9.99
CA ASP A 60 -22.09 -7.18 10.98
C ASP A 60 -21.08 -8.16 10.37
N GLY A 61 -20.92 -8.16 9.03
CA GLY A 61 -20.16 -9.19 8.31
C GLY A 61 -18.72 -9.33 8.80
N LEU A 62 -18.01 -8.21 8.94
CA LEU A 62 -16.65 -8.18 9.47
C LEU A 62 -16.57 -8.68 10.91
N THR A 63 -17.49 -8.24 11.77
CA THR A 63 -17.53 -8.64 13.19
C THR A 63 -17.71 -10.14 13.33
N LEU A 64 -18.59 -10.74 12.53
CA LEU A 64 -18.84 -12.18 12.52
C LEU A 64 -17.61 -12.96 12.03
N ALA A 65 -16.98 -12.53 10.93
CA ALA A 65 -15.77 -13.17 10.41
C ALA A 65 -14.60 -13.10 11.40
N VAL A 66 -14.43 -11.95 12.08
CA VAL A 66 -13.43 -11.78 13.13
C VAL A 66 -13.74 -12.69 14.33
N LYS A 67 -14.99 -12.78 14.75
CA LYS A 67 -15.41 -13.65 15.85
C LYS A 67 -15.15 -15.12 15.53
N GLU A 68 -15.50 -15.57 14.33
CA GLU A 68 -15.20 -16.94 13.88
C GLU A 68 -13.70 -17.21 13.98
N TRP A 69 -12.86 -16.35 13.41
CA TRP A 69 -11.41 -16.52 13.50
C TRP A 69 -10.91 -16.51 14.95
N GLN A 70 -11.51 -15.72 15.84
CA GLN A 70 -11.16 -15.69 17.26
C GLN A 70 -11.49 -17.02 17.94
N ASP A 71 -12.68 -17.55 17.70
CA ASP A 71 -13.24 -18.73 18.38
C ASP A 71 -12.65 -20.04 17.83
N THR A 72 -12.51 -20.16 16.51
CA THR A 72 -12.20 -21.43 15.83
C THR A 72 -10.89 -21.40 15.05
N LYS A 73 -10.32 -20.21 14.78
CA LYS A 73 -9.20 -20.02 13.85
C LYS A 73 -9.51 -20.49 12.43
N THR A 74 -10.78 -20.51 12.06
CA THR A 74 -11.26 -20.81 10.70
C THR A 74 -11.73 -19.54 10.00
N GLY A 75 -12.24 -19.70 8.78
CA GLY A 75 -12.96 -18.70 8.00
C GLY A 75 -13.87 -19.36 6.98
#